data_AF-A0A6N9ZSA4-F1
#
_entry.id   AF-A0A6N9ZSA4-F1
#
_cell.length_a   1.000
_cell.length_b   1.000
_cell.length_c   1.000
_cell.angle_alpha   90.00
_cell.angle_beta   90.00
_cell.angle_gamma   90.00
#
_symmetry.space_group_name_H-M   'P 1'
#
loop_
_entity.id
_entity.type
_entity.pdbx_description
1 polymer ?
#
loop_
_entity_poly.entity_id
_entity_poly.type
_entity_poly.pdbx_seq_one_letter_code
_entity_poly.pdbx_strand_id
1 'polypeptide(L)'
;AAPSLTGKTIDFLGWHADALTLTCLLLFMGAMGKSAQFLLHTWLPDAMEGPTPVSALIHAATMVTAGVFMVARLSPLFELAPNAQAVVMFFGATTAFFAATIGLVQNDIKRIVAYSTCSQLGYMFVAMGAGA
;
A
#
# COMPACT_ATOMS: atom_id res chain seq x y z
N ALA A 1 -19.30 -16.64 -6.25
CA ALA A 1 -19.77 -15.34 -5.71
C ALA A 1 -18.97 -14.15 -6.25
N ALA A 2 -17.63 -14.15 -6.20
CA ALA A 2 -16.82 -13.07 -6.80
C ALA A 2 -16.78 -13.08 -8.34
N PRO A 3 -16.61 -14.23 -9.04
CA PRO A 3 -16.61 -14.25 -10.51
C PRO A 3 -17.94 -13.81 -11.14
N SER A 4 -19.05 -13.94 -10.42
CA SER A 4 -20.38 -13.47 -10.85
C SER A 4 -20.57 -11.95 -10.76
N LEU A 5 -19.56 -11.22 -10.26
CA LEU A 5 -19.55 -9.76 -10.18
C LEU A 5 -18.70 -9.12 -11.30
N THR A 6 -17.96 -9.92 -12.06
CA THR A 6 -17.12 -9.44 -13.17
C THR A 6 -17.98 -8.77 -14.24
N GLY A 7 -17.64 -7.53 -14.60
CA GLY A 7 -18.36 -6.74 -15.62
C GLY A 7 -19.65 -6.07 -15.14
N LYS A 8 -19.98 -6.14 -13.84
CA LYS A 8 -21.08 -5.34 -13.28
C LYS A 8 -20.62 -3.91 -13.05
N THR A 9 -21.45 -2.96 -13.43
CA THR A 9 -21.21 -1.53 -13.20
C THR A 9 -21.99 -1.02 -12.00
N ILE A 10 -21.44 -0.03 -11.31
CA ILE A 10 -22.09 0.72 -10.23
C ILE A 10 -21.99 2.21 -10.53
N ASP A 11 -23.07 2.93 -10.27
CA ASP A 11 -23.09 4.39 -10.33
C ASP A 11 -22.43 4.95 -9.08
N PHE A 12 -21.21 5.46 -9.24
CA PHE A 12 -20.43 6.02 -8.16
C PHE A 12 -20.15 7.49 -8.45
N LEU A 13 -20.67 8.39 -7.60
CA LEU A 13 -20.50 9.84 -7.76
C LEU A 13 -20.88 10.37 -9.16
N GLY A 14 -21.86 9.74 -9.81
CA GLY A 14 -22.31 10.06 -11.16
C GLY A 14 -21.50 9.42 -12.29
N TRP A 15 -20.52 8.57 -11.99
CA TRP A 15 -19.74 7.81 -12.98
C TRP A 15 -20.13 6.32 -12.96
N HIS A 16 -20.23 5.72 -14.15
CA HIS A 16 -20.43 4.28 -14.32
C HIS A 16 -19.08 3.56 -14.21
N ALA A 17 -18.75 3.05 -13.03
CA ALA A 17 -17.49 2.35 -12.77
C ALA A 17 -17.69 0.83 -12.68
N ASP A 18 -16.67 0.06 -13.07
CA ASP A 18 -16.65 -1.39 -12.81
C ASP A 18 -16.62 -1.65 -11.29
N ALA A 19 -17.57 -2.46 -10.83
CA ALA A 19 -17.83 -2.69 -9.42
C ALA A 19 -16.61 -3.28 -8.69
N LEU A 20 -15.95 -4.26 -9.31
CA LEU A 20 -14.80 -4.96 -8.71
C LEU A 20 -13.59 -4.04 -8.65
N THR A 21 -13.29 -3.34 -9.74
CA THR A 21 -12.18 -2.39 -9.82
C THR A 21 -12.35 -1.29 -8.78
N LEU A 22 -13.53 -0.67 -8.70
CA LEU A 22 -13.81 0.38 -7.72
C LEU A 22 -13.65 -0.14 -6.28
N THR A 23 -14.21 -1.32 -5.98
CA THR A 23 -14.11 -1.92 -4.65
C THR A 23 -12.64 -2.21 -4.27
N CYS A 24 -11.87 -2.78 -5.19
CA CYS A 24 -10.44 -3.06 -4.99
C CYS A 24 -9.63 -1.77 -4.77
N LEU A 25 -9.94 -0.69 -5.49
CA LEU A 25 -9.27 0.60 -5.32
C LEU A 25 -9.58 1.25 -3.96
N LEU A 26 -10.83 1.19 -3.51
CA LEU A 26 -11.22 1.71 -2.19
C LEU A 26 -10.56 0.91 -1.06
N LEU A 27 -10.51 -0.42 -1.19
CA LEU A 27 -9.77 -1.28 -0.29
C LEU A 27 -8.27 -0.95 -0.30
N PHE A 28 -7.68 -0.80 -1.48
CA PHE A 28 -6.28 -0.45 -1.62
C PHE A 28 -5.95 0.90 -0.97
N MET A 29 -6.83 1.90 -1.08
CA MET A 29 -6.66 3.18 -0.39
C MET A 29 -6.55 3.01 1.15
N GLY A 30 -7.35 2.11 1.74
CA GLY A 30 -7.22 1.74 3.15
C GLY A 30 -5.87 1.06 3.46
N ALA A 31 -5.43 0.13 2.59
CA ALA A 31 -4.13 -0.51 2.73
C ALA A 31 -2.97 0.48 2.63
N MET A 32 -3.04 1.45 1.69
CA MET A 32 -2.03 2.51 1.53
C MET A 32 -1.85 3.32 2.81
N GLY A 33 -2.94 3.67 3.49
CA GLY A 33 -2.89 4.40 4.75
C GLY A 33 -2.17 3.63 5.85
N LYS A 34 -2.47 2.32 6.00
CA LYS A 34 -1.81 1.47 7.01
C LYS A 34 -0.34 1.17 6.72
N SER A 35 0.04 1.14 5.44
CA SER A 35 1.38 0.76 4.98
C SER A 35 2.22 1.93 4.48
N ALA A 36 1.81 3.17 4.79
CA ALA A 36 2.55 4.39 4.52
C ALA A 36 3.02 4.52 3.05
N GLN A 37 2.15 4.20 2.10
CA GLN A 37 2.46 4.34 0.67
C GLN A 37 2.53 5.81 0.25
N PHE A 38 3.00 6.07 -0.97
CA PHE A 38 3.10 7.40 -1.57
C PHE A 38 1.83 8.24 -1.34
N LEU A 39 2.00 9.53 -1.07
CA LEU A 39 1.02 10.50 -0.51
C LEU A 39 0.62 10.29 0.96
N LEU A 40 0.58 9.05 1.47
CA LEU A 40 0.20 8.73 2.85
C LEU A 40 1.40 8.27 3.71
N HIS A 41 2.62 8.55 3.27
CA HIS A 41 3.86 8.05 3.89
C HIS A 41 4.32 8.85 5.12
N THR A 42 3.88 10.11 5.26
CA THR A 42 4.45 11.08 6.20
C THR A 42 4.30 10.71 7.67
N TRP A 43 3.23 10.00 8.02
CA TRP A 43 2.99 9.58 9.41
C TRP A 43 4.02 8.57 9.92
N LEU A 44 4.65 7.79 9.02
CA LEU A 44 5.53 6.70 9.40
C LEU A 44 6.90 7.22 9.90
N PRO A 45 7.58 8.17 9.24
CA PRO A 45 8.72 8.86 9.82
C PRO A 45 8.42 9.57 11.15
N ASP A 46 7.23 10.13 11.31
CA ASP A 46 6.84 10.83 12.55
C ASP A 46 6.61 9.86 13.72
N ALA A 47 6.26 8.59 13.45
CA ALA A 47 6.16 7.53 14.46
C ALA A 47 7.52 7.19 15.14
N MET A 48 8.63 7.75 14.67
CA MET A 48 9.95 7.63 15.29
C MET A 48 10.15 8.55 16.51
N GLU A 49 9.20 9.44 16.82
CA GLU A 49 9.16 10.16 18.09
C GLU A 49 8.91 9.24 19.29
N GLY A 50 8.31 8.07 19.05
CA GLY A 50 8.08 7.07 20.08
C GLY A 50 9.37 6.42 20.62
N PRO A 51 9.28 5.69 21.75
CA PRO A 51 10.38 4.86 22.24
C PRO A 51 10.80 3.83 21.19
N THR A 52 12.10 3.59 21.05
CA THR A 52 12.68 2.70 20.03
C THR A 52 12.00 1.31 19.94
N PRO A 53 11.60 0.64 21.04
CA PRO A 53 10.89 -0.63 20.95
C PRO A 53 9.50 -0.53 20.31
N VAL A 54 8.80 0.60 20.49
CA VAL A 54 7.46 0.83 19.93
C VAL A 54 7.55 1.06 18.44
N SER A 55 8.48 1.91 18.00
CA SER A 55 8.71 2.15 16.58
C SER A 55 9.20 0.88 15.88
N ALA A 56 10.06 0.07 16.52
CA ALA A 56 10.46 -1.22 15.96
C ALA A 56 9.27 -2.16 15.70
N LEU A 57 8.32 -2.26 16.63
CA LEU A 57 7.14 -3.11 16.48
C LEU A 57 6.22 -2.63 15.34
N ILE A 58 5.97 -1.32 15.25
CA ILE A 58 5.07 -0.72 14.26
C ILE A 58 5.65 -0.84 12.85
N HIS A 59 6.95 -0.63 12.69
CA HIS A 59 7.63 -0.62 11.40
C HIS A 59 7.99 -2.02 10.88
N ALA A 60 8.11 -3.02 11.76
CA ALA A 60 8.50 -4.36 11.35
C ALA A 60 7.34 -5.37 11.35
N ALA A 61 6.53 -5.40 12.41
CA ALA A 61 5.70 -6.58 12.70
C ALA A 61 4.20 -6.39 12.50
N THR A 62 3.64 -5.22 12.83
CA THR A 62 2.18 -5.11 13.04
C THR A 62 1.48 -4.18 12.06
N MET A 63 1.74 -2.87 12.14
CA MET A 63 0.86 -1.88 11.53
C MET A 63 1.01 -1.83 10.01
N VAL A 64 2.26 -1.85 9.54
CA VAL A 64 2.56 -1.67 8.12
C VAL A 64 2.36 -2.93 7.29
N THR A 65 2.57 -4.10 7.88
CA THR A 65 2.38 -5.41 7.23
C THR A 65 0.90 -5.73 7.03
N ALA A 66 0.01 -5.17 7.85
CA ALA A 66 -1.44 -5.36 7.72
C ALA A 66 -1.98 -4.88 6.36
N GLY A 67 -1.43 -3.81 5.78
CA GLY A 67 -1.81 -3.33 4.45
C GLY A 67 -1.49 -4.34 3.35
N VAL A 68 -0.27 -4.88 3.36
CA VAL A 68 0.17 -5.92 2.41
C VAL A 68 -0.61 -7.21 2.61
N PHE A 69 -0.81 -7.63 3.86
CA PHE A 69 -1.61 -8.80 4.21
C PHE A 69 -3.03 -8.70 3.67
N MET A 70 -3.67 -7.53 3.76
CA MET A 70 -5.01 -7.34 3.23
C MET A 70 -5.06 -7.56 1.72
N VAL A 71 -4.14 -6.96 0.96
CA VAL A 71 -4.07 -7.16 -0.49
C VAL A 71 -3.79 -8.61 -0.84
N ALA A 72 -2.91 -9.29 -0.09
CA ALA A 72 -2.63 -10.71 -0.26
C ALA A 72 -3.85 -11.60 0.01
N ARG A 73 -4.59 -11.36 1.10
CA ARG A 73 -5.81 -12.12 1.41
C ARG A 73 -6.93 -11.88 0.41
N LEU A 74 -6.93 -10.72 -0.24
CA LEU A 74 -7.91 -10.34 -1.24
C LEU A 74 -7.37 -10.56 -2.67
N SER A 75 -6.24 -11.26 -2.86
CA SER A 75 -5.69 -11.53 -4.19
C SER A 75 -6.71 -12.10 -5.18
N PRO A 76 -7.65 -13.01 -4.78
CA PRO A 76 -8.64 -13.52 -5.72
C PRO A 76 -9.64 -12.46 -6.23
N LEU A 77 -9.78 -11.32 -5.53
CA LEU A 77 -10.55 -10.17 -6.02
C LEU A 77 -9.69 -9.29 -6.94
N PHE A 78 -8.44 -9.04 -6.55
CA PHE A 78 -7.51 -8.22 -7.34
C PHE A 78 -7.18 -8.87 -8.69
N GLU A 79 -7.07 -10.19 -8.76
CA GLU A 79 -6.88 -10.95 -10.01
C GLU A 79 -8.05 -10.77 -11.00
N LEU A 80 -9.26 -10.50 -10.49
CA LEU A 80 -10.44 -10.21 -11.32
C LEU A 80 -10.53 -8.72 -11.72
N ALA A 81 -9.64 -7.86 -11.20
CA ALA A 81 -9.59 -6.43 -11.47
C ALA A 81 -8.17 -5.98 -11.89
N PRO A 82 -7.73 -6.29 -13.12
CA PRO A 82 -6.37 -6.00 -13.60
C PRO A 82 -5.99 -4.51 -13.51
N ASN A 83 -6.96 -3.61 -13.73
CA ASN A 83 -6.74 -2.18 -13.59
C ASN A 83 -6.39 -1.79 -12.15
N ALA A 84 -7.01 -2.44 -11.15
CA ALA A 84 -6.67 -2.20 -9.75
C ALA A 84 -5.26 -2.72 -9.43
N GLN A 85 -4.86 -3.89 -9.95
CA GLN A 85 -3.50 -4.42 -9.79
C GLN A 85 -2.44 -3.48 -10.38
N ALA A 86 -2.69 -2.93 -11.56
CA ALA A 86 -1.79 -1.95 -12.18
C ALA A 86 -1.62 -0.70 -11.30
N VAL A 87 -2.69 -0.23 -10.65
CA VAL A 87 -2.63 0.88 -9.68
C VAL A 87 -1.81 0.49 -8.46
N VAL A 88 -2.01 -0.71 -7.90
CA VAL A 88 -1.21 -1.22 -6.77
C VAL A 88 0.29 -1.23 -7.12
N MET A 89 0.63 -1.77 -8.29
CA MET A 89 2.02 -1.83 -8.77
C MET A 89 2.61 -0.43 -8.95
N PHE A 90 1.86 0.49 -9.57
CA PHE A 90 2.29 1.86 -9.81
C PHE A 90 2.61 2.60 -8.50
N PHE A 91 1.69 2.55 -7.52
CA PHE A 91 1.90 3.19 -6.23
C PHE A 91 3.01 2.50 -5.42
N GLY A 92 3.13 1.17 -5.47
CA GLY A 92 4.21 0.44 -4.83
C GLY A 92 5.58 0.85 -5.38
N ALA A 93 5.73 0.90 -6.70
CA ALA A 93 6.98 1.29 -7.37
C ALA A 93 7.34 2.75 -7.07
N THR A 94 6.35 3.64 -7.12
CA THR A 94 6.53 5.05 -6.79
C THR A 94 6.97 5.21 -5.34
N THR A 95 6.33 4.51 -4.39
CA THR A 95 6.71 4.52 -2.97
C THR A 95 8.13 4.02 -2.77
N ALA A 96 8.48 2.89 -3.40
CA ALA A 96 9.81 2.28 -3.30
C ALA A 96 10.92 3.27 -3.69
N PHE A 97 10.77 3.90 -4.86
CA PHE A 97 11.73 4.86 -5.38
C PHE A 97 11.75 6.16 -4.57
N PHE A 98 10.59 6.75 -4.33
CA PHE A 98 10.45 8.01 -3.60
C PHE A 98 11.02 7.91 -2.18
N ALA A 99 10.63 6.89 -1.42
CA ALA A 99 11.09 6.72 -0.04
C ALA A 99 12.61 6.45 0.03
N ALA A 100 13.17 5.70 -0.92
CA ALA A 100 14.61 5.46 -1.00
C ALA A 100 15.38 6.78 -1.20
N THR A 101 14.94 7.63 -2.14
CA THR A 101 15.61 8.91 -2.39
C THR A 101 15.56 9.86 -1.19
N ILE A 102 14.44 9.90 -0.45
CA ILE A 102 14.33 10.71 0.76
C ILE A 102 15.19 10.14 1.89
N GLY A 103 15.26 8.82 2.03
CA GLY A 103 16.09 8.15 3.04
C GLY A 103 17.57 8.51 2.94
N LEU A 104 18.09 8.76 1.74
CA LEU A 104 19.49 9.14 1.50
C LEU A 104 19.86 10.52 2.04
N VAL A 105 18.88 11.41 2.22
CA VAL A 105 19.11 12.79 2.69
C VAL A 105 18.64 13.03 4.12
N GLN A 106 18.24 11.97 4.84
CA GLN A 106 17.88 12.08 6.26
C GLN A 106 19.12 12.15 7.14
N ASN A 107 19.12 13.07 8.11
CA ASN A 107 20.21 13.25 9.09
C ASN A 107 19.99 12.48 10.41
N ASP A 108 18.82 11.88 10.61
CA ASP A 108 18.47 11.11 11.80
C ASP A 108 18.37 9.61 11.48
N ILE A 109 19.03 8.77 12.27
CA ILE A 109 19.11 7.33 12.02
C ILE A 109 17.74 6.64 12.06
N LYS A 110 16.84 7.06 12.94
CA LYS A 110 15.50 6.46 13.04
C LYS A 110 14.68 6.82 11.81
N ARG A 111 14.79 8.06 11.33
CA ARG A 111 14.13 8.49 10.07
C ARG A 111 14.69 7.77 8.85
N ILE A 112 16.01 7.57 8.76
CA ILE A 112 16.61 6.75 7.68
C ILE A 112 15.96 5.36 7.65
N VAL A 113 15.85 4.70 8.81
CA VAL A 113 15.22 3.38 8.94
C VAL A 113 13.72 3.43 8.62
N ALA A 114 13.01 4.48 9.02
CA ALA A 114 11.59 4.64 8.68
C ALA A 114 11.37 4.68 7.16
N TYR A 115 12.19 5.46 6.44
CA TYR A 115 12.10 5.57 4.98
C TYR A 115 12.57 4.30 4.27
N SER A 116 13.55 3.55 4.83
CA SER A 116 13.91 2.24 4.28
C SER A 116 12.77 1.23 4.42
N THR A 117 12.06 1.20 5.55
CA THR A 117 10.83 0.41 5.72
C THR A 117 9.75 0.81 4.71
N CYS A 118 9.51 2.11 4.52
CA CYS A 118 8.55 2.60 3.52
C CYS A 118 8.90 2.11 2.11
N SER A 119 10.20 2.15 1.76
CA SER A 119 10.68 1.64 0.47
C SER A 119 10.47 0.12 0.33
N GLN A 120 10.77 -0.65 1.37
CA GLN A 120 10.56 -2.11 1.39
C GLN A 120 9.08 -2.49 1.26
N LEU A 121 8.18 -1.74 1.90
CA LEU A 121 6.74 -1.91 1.73
C LEU A 121 6.33 -1.62 0.29
N GLY A 122 6.88 -0.57 -0.33
CA GLY A 122 6.70 -0.30 -1.75
C GLY A 122 7.06 -1.51 -2.63
N TYR A 123 8.20 -2.16 -2.37
CA TYR A 123 8.57 -3.41 -3.05
C TYR A 123 7.55 -4.54 -2.83
N MET A 124 7.03 -4.71 -1.62
CA MET A 124 5.98 -5.70 -1.36
C MET A 124 4.72 -5.42 -2.17
N PHE A 125 4.30 -4.16 -2.30
CA PHE A 125 3.16 -3.80 -3.16
C PHE A 125 3.42 -3.98 -4.65
N VAL A 126 4.67 -3.79 -5.11
CA VAL A 126 5.04 -4.15 -6.49
C VAL A 126 4.84 -5.64 -6.73
N ALA A 127 5.27 -6.50 -5.80
CA ALA A 127 5.07 -7.94 -5.90
C ALA A 127 3.57 -8.30 -5.94
N MET A 128 2.79 -7.73 -5.01
CA MET A 128 1.33 -7.94 -4.98
C MET A 128 0.62 -7.45 -6.26
N GLY A 129 1.07 -6.32 -6.82
CA GLY A 129 0.53 -5.75 -8.06
C GLY A 129 0.91 -6.56 -9.31
N ALA A 130 2.04 -7.25 -9.28
CA ALA A 130 2.46 -8.18 -10.34
C ALA A 130 1.71 -9.53 -10.30
N GLY A 131 0.92 -9.78 -9.25
CA GLY A 131 0.23 -11.07 -9.04
C GLY A 131 1.15 -12.18 -8.52
N ALA A 132 2.25 -11.81 -7.84
CA ALA A 132 3.21 -12.74 -7.24
C ALA A 132 2.94 -13.03 -5.76
#